data_AF-A0A845Z2T9-F1
#
_entry.id   AF-A0A845Z2T9-F1
#
_cell.length_a   1.000
_cell.length_b   1.000
_cell.length_c   1.000
_cell.angle_alpha   90.00
_cell.angle_beta   90.00
_cell.angle_gamma   90.00
#
_symmetry.space_group_name_H-M   'P 1'
#
loop_
_entity.id
_entity.type
_entity.pdbx_description
1 polymer ?
#
loop_
_entity_poly.entity_id
_entity_poly.type
_entity_poly.pdbx_seq_one_letter_code
_entity_poly.pdbx_strand_id
1 'polypeptide(L)' 'SQPKTLADRWTVITKDKKLSAQFEHTVTVTEEGVEILTLN' A
#
# COMPACT_ATOMS: atom_id res chain seq x y z
N SER A 1 -15.98 1.35 8.54
CA SER A 1 -15.18 1.82 9.70
C SER A 1 -13.80 2.22 9.22
N GLN A 2 -13.29 3.37 9.66
CA GLN A 2 -11.92 3.79 9.32
C GLN A 2 -10.87 3.04 10.17
N PRO A 3 -9.64 2.84 9.65
CA PRO A 3 -8.53 2.30 10.43
C PRO A 3 -8.10 3.28 11.52
N LYS A 4 -7.30 2.82 12.50
CA LYS A 4 -6.85 3.63 13.63
C LYS A 4 -5.35 3.87 13.56
N THR A 5 -4.92 5.12 13.70
CA THR A 5 -3.52 5.49 13.92
C THR A 5 -3.18 5.36 15.41
N LEU A 6 -2.03 4.77 15.75
CA LEU A 6 -1.55 4.63 17.13
C LEU A 6 -0.96 5.95 17.66
N ALA A 7 -0.62 5.97 18.96
CA ALA A 7 -0.06 7.14 19.64
C ALA A 7 1.33 7.54 19.09
N ASP A 8 2.03 6.62 18.42
CA ASP A 8 3.29 6.90 17.71
C ASP A 8 3.11 7.78 16.46
N ARG A 9 1.86 8.01 16.04
CA ARG A 9 1.46 8.79 14.84
C ARG A 9 1.90 8.17 13.49
N TRP A 10 2.32 6.91 13.48
CA TRP A 10 2.77 6.21 12.28
C TRP A 10 2.04 4.90 12.05
N THR A 11 1.85 4.11 13.10
CA THR A 11 1.31 2.77 12.95
C THR A 11 -0.20 2.85 12.71
N VAL A 12 -0.65 2.30 11.58
CA VAL A 12 -2.08 2.19 11.23
C VAL A 12 -2.52 0.74 11.42
N ILE A 13 -3.57 0.54 12.23
CA ILE A 13 -4.14 -0.79 12.52
C ILE A 13 -5.58 -0.91 11.99
N THR A 14 -5.97 -2.13 11.61
CA THR A 14 -7.38 -2.45 11.31
C THR A 14 -8.24 -2.29 12.56
N LYS A 15 -9.46 -1.76 12.41
CA LYS A 15 -10.36 -1.53 13.55
C LYS A 15 -10.75 -2.83 14.25
N ASP A 16 -10.89 -3.91 13.49
CA ASP A 16 -11.26 -5.25 13.95
C ASP A 16 -10.04 -6.13 14.30
N LYS A 17 -8.83 -5.60 14.15
CA LYS A 17 -7.55 -6.29 14.42
C LYS A 17 -7.32 -7.57 13.61
N LYS A 18 -8.02 -7.73 12.47
CA LYS A 18 -7.72 -8.81 11.53
C LYS A 18 -6.47 -8.51 10.71
N LEU A 19 -5.91 -9.55 10.10
CA LEU A 19 -4.71 -9.48 9.28
C LEU A 19 -4.91 -8.56 8.06
N SER A 20 -3.84 -7.86 7.68
CA SER A 20 -3.75 -7.07 6.46
C SER A 20 -2.49 -7.44 5.69
N ALA A 21 -2.52 -7.29 4.37
CA ALA A 21 -1.37 -7.43 3.49
C ALA A 21 -1.32 -6.24 2.51
N GLN A 22 -0.14 -5.90 2.01
CA GLN A 22 0.10 -4.85 1.02
C GLN A 22 1.17 -5.32 0.03
N PHE A 23 1.04 -4.87 -1.22
CA PHE A 23 2.03 -5.01 -2.30
C PHE A 23 2.20 -3.63 -2.94
N GLU A 24 3.38 -3.36 -3.49
CA GLU A 24 3.70 -2.08 -4.13
C GLU A 24 4.52 -2.30 -5.39
N HIS A 25 4.15 -1.61 -6.46
CA HIS A 25 4.96 -1.47 -7.67
C HIS A 25 5.06 0.00 -8.06
N THR A 26 6.26 0.42 -8.47
CA THR A 26 6.43 1.71 -9.17
C THR A 26 6.25 1.45 -10.66
N VAL A 27 5.48 2.32 -11.33
CA VAL A 27 5.16 2.16 -12.75
C VAL A 27 5.41 3.45 -13.53
N THR A 28 5.73 3.32 -14.81
CA THR A 28 5.81 4.42 -15.78
C THR A 28 4.76 4.23 -16.87
N VAL A 29 4.04 5.30 -17.22
CA VAL A 29 3.09 5.31 -18.35
C VAL A 29 3.85 5.64 -19.64
N THR A 30 3.64 4.84 -20.68
CA THR A 30 4.23 5.01 -22.02
C THR A 30 3.13 5.20 -23.07
N GLU A 31 3.52 5.46 -24.33
CA GLU A 31 2.55 5.54 -25.43
C GLU A 31 1.88 4.18 -25.72
N GLU A 32 2.58 3.07 -25.47
CA GLU A 32 2.07 1.72 -25.72
C GLU A 32 1.42 1.06 -24.49
N GLY A 33 1.57 1.61 -23.28
CA GLY A 33 0.97 1.04 -22.07
C GLY A 33 1.64 1.47 -20.76
N VAL A 34 1.95 0.50 -19.90
CA VAL A 34 2.55 0.70 -18.58
C VAL A 34 3.73 -0.25 -18.41
N GLU A 35 4.85 0.30 -17.96
CA GLU A 35 6.03 -0.46 -17.56
C GLU A 35 6.10 -0.56 -16.03
N ILE A 36 6.40 -1.75 -15.51
CA ILE A 36 6.59 -1.97 -14.08
C ILE A 36 8.07 -1.90 -13.75
N LEU A 37 8.48 -0.84 -13.05
CA LEU A 37 9.89 -0.53 -12.76
C LEU A 37 10.51 -1.38 -11.65
N THR A 38 9.68 -2.10 -10.90
CA THR A 38 10.10 -2.90 -9.73
C THR A 38 9.82 -4.39 -9.91
N LEU A 39 9.80 -4.89 -11.15
CA LEU A 39 9.88 -6.32 -11.43
C LEU A 39 11.35 -6.76 -11.41
N ASN A 40 11.63 -7.92 -10.80
CA ASN A 40 12.95 -8.56 -10.76
C ASN A 40 13.05 -9.68 -11.79
#